data_AF-A0A921FW19-F1
#
_entry.id   AF-A0A921FW19-F1
#
_cell.length_a   1.000
_cell.length_b   1.000
_cell.length_c   1.000
_cell.angle_alpha   90.00
_cell.angle_beta   90.00
_cell.angle_gamma   90.00
#
_symmetry.space_group_name_H-M   'P 1'
#
loop_
_entity.id
_entity.type
_entity.pdbx_description
1 polymer ?
#
loop_
_entity_poly.entity_id
_entity_poly.type
_entity_poly.pdbx_seq_one_letter_code
_entity_poly.pdbx_strand_id
1 'polypeptide(L)'
;MVDKVTQIKILLYGNTLDFACETLGVKDMRYHKYSKVFTVSEEEVYDYTSINGIPQSEATGRNSMAEGFHFFEEEGKWYTFFRERGYIYHEKNFDDYEIGKKYIVHTLLQLAGTGLY
;
A
#
# COMPACT_ATOMS: atom_id res chain seq x y z
N MET A 1 -14.13 16.71 5.70
CA MET A 1 -13.70 15.30 5.89
C MET A 1 -13.11 14.87 4.56
N VAL A 2 -11.90 14.31 4.55
CA VAL A 2 -11.26 13.81 3.32
C VAL A 2 -12.12 12.69 2.74
N ASP A 3 -12.34 12.67 1.43
CA ASP A 3 -13.13 11.62 0.80
C ASP A 3 -12.41 10.25 0.84
N LYS A 4 -13.17 9.16 0.80
CA LYS A 4 -12.64 7.79 0.95
C LYS A 4 -11.67 7.41 -0.17
N VAL A 5 -11.91 7.85 -1.40
CA VAL A 5 -11.04 7.51 -2.54
C VAL A 5 -9.66 8.13 -2.34
N THR A 6 -9.60 9.39 -1.92
CA THR A 6 -8.35 10.06 -1.57
C THR A 6 -7.63 9.34 -0.44
N GLN A 7 -8.34 8.95 0.63
CA GLN A 7 -7.74 8.19 1.73
C GLN A 7 -7.11 6.87 1.26
N ILE A 8 -7.84 6.08 0.46
CA ILE A 8 -7.36 4.79 -0.09
C ILE A 8 -6.11 4.99 -0.94
N LYS A 9 -6.11 5.99 -1.82
CA LYS A 9 -4.96 6.32 -2.67
C LYS A 9 -3.73 6.66 -1.84
N ILE A 10 -3.89 7.48 -0.80
CA ILE A 10 -2.79 7.82 0.11
C ILE A 10 -2.27 6.59 0.87
N LEU A 11 -3.15 5.68 1.30
CA LEU A 11 -2.76 4.44 1.96
C LEU A 11 -1.99 3.47 1.05
N LEU A 12 -2.31 3.43 -0.25
CA LEU A 12 -1.70 2.47 -1.17
C LEU A 12 -0.38 2.95 -1.80
N TYR A 13 -0.20 4.25 -2.01
CA TYR A 13 0.99 4.76 -2.73
C TYR A 13 1.44 6.18 -2.32
N GLY A 14 0.81 6.79 -1.31
CA GLY A 14 1.14 8.14 -0.84
C GLY A 14 2.03 8.15 0.40
N ASN A 15 2.38 9.36 0.86
CA ASN A 15 3.00 9.54 2.16
C ASN A 15 1.93 9.74 3.24
N THR A 16 1.59 8.67 3.96
CA THR A 16 0.53 8.65 4.97
C THR A 16 0.81 9.55 6.17
N LEU A 17 2.07 9.64 6.60
CA LEU A 17 2.49 10.47 7.72
C LEU A 17 2.31 11.96 7.39
N ASP A 18 2.88 12.42 6.27
CA ASP A 18 2.81 13.82 5.86
C ASP A 18 1.35 14.22 5.63
N PHE A 19 0.58 13.38 4.93
CA PHE A 19 -0.84 13.61 4.70
C PHE A 19 -1.64 13.75 6.00
N ALA A 20 -1.36 12.91 7.00
CA ALA A 20 -2.04 12.97 8.29
C ALA A 20 -1.66 14.22 9.09
N CYS A 21 -0.37 14.59 9.08
CA CYS A 21 0.13 15.82 9.70
C CYS A 21 -0.52 17.06 9.09
N GLU A 22 -0.55 17.17 7.76
CA GLU A 22 -1.19 18.27 7.03
C GLU A 22 -2.70 18.34 7.32
N THR A 23 -3.39 17.21 7.25
CA THR A 23 -4.85 17.14 7.46
C THR A 23 -5.23 17.57 8.89
N LEU A 24 -4.42 17.24 9.89
CA LEU A 24 -4.66 17.61 11.28
C LEU A 24 -4.06 18.96 11.68
N GLY A 25 -3.26 19.59 10.82
CA GLY A 25 -2.54 20.82 11.14
C GLY A 25 -1.48 20.65 12.23
N VAL A 26 -0.80 19.50 12.27
CA VAL A 26 0.19 19.15 13.29
C VAL A 26 1.54 18.84 12.67
N LYS A 27 2.62 18.96 13.46
CA LYS A 27 3.98 18.68 12.99
C LYS A 27 4.35 17.20 13.04
N ASP A 28 3.72 16.44 13.92
CA ASP A 28 3.92 15.01 14.07
C ASP A 28 2.67 14.33 14.65
N MET A 29 2.64 13.00 14.53
CA MET A 29 1.51 12.16 14.96
C MET A 29 1.67 11.60 16.39
N ARG A 30 2.65 12.03 17.19
CA ARG A 30 2.99 11.42 18.51
C ARG A 30 1.80 11.38 19.48
N TYR A 31 0.94 12.39 19.43
CA TYR A 31 -0.25 12.53 20.28
C TYR A 31 -1.56 12.41 19.50
N HIS A 32 -1.50 11.94 18.25
CA HIS A 32 -2.64 11.83 17.34
C HIS A 32 -2.82 10.39 16.88
N LYS A 33 -3.99 10.09 16.33
CA LYS A 33 -4.32 8.76 15.81
C LYS A 33 -4.61 8.88 14.33
N TYR A 34 -4.09 7.94 13.55
CA TYR A 34 -4.41 7.84 12.13
C TYR A 34 -5.90 7.66 11.87
N SER A 35 -6.65 7.06 12.80
CA SER A 35 -8.10 6.95 12.74
C SER A 35 -8.87 8.28 12.78
N LYS A 36 -8.20 9.41 13.06
CA LYS A 36 -8.78 10.76 12.90
C LYS A 36 -8.74 11.27 11.45
N VAL A 37 -7.95 10.63 10.59
CA VAL A 37 -7.73 11.03 9.19
C VAL A 37 -8.23 9.93 8.25
N PHE A 38 -7.79 8.70 8.50
CA PHE A 38 -8.13 7.52 7.73
C PHE A 38 -9.25 6.76 8.44
N THR A 39 -10.41 6.70 7.79
CA THR A 39 -11.63 6.07 8.30
C THR A 39 -12.04 4.86 7.49
N VAL A 40 -11.34 4.57 6.39
CA VAL A 40 -11.61 3.43 5.52
C VAL A 40 -11.18 2.13 6.19
N SER A 41 -11.97 1.06 6.02
CA SER A 41 -11.58 -0.29 6.43
C SER A 41 -10.68 -0.95 5.37
N GLU A 42 -9.98 -2.02 5.77
CA GLU A 42 -9.23 -2.85 4.82
C GLU A 42 -10.14 -3.43 3.72
N GLU A 43 -11.37 -3.84 4.07
CA GLU A 43 -12.38 -4.32 3.11
C GLU A 43 -12.72 -3.26 2.06
N GLU A 44 -12.88 -2.00 2.46
CA GLU A 44 -13.16 -0.90 1.52
C GLU A 44 -11.99 -0.64 0.56
N VAL A 45 -10.74 -0.84 1.03
CA VAL A 45 -9.54 -0.78 0.18
C VAL A 45 -9.52 -1.95 -0.81
N TYR A 46 -9.89 -3.15 -0.38
CA TYR A 46 -10.01 -4.31 -1.28
C TYR A 46 -11.10 -4.13 -2.33
N ASP A 47 -12.28 -3.65 -1.96
CA ASP A 47 -13.37 -3.38 -2.90
C ASP A 47 -12.94 -2.33 -3.94
N TYR A 48 -12.28 -1.27 -3.49
CA TYR A 48 -11.75 -0.24 -4.37
C TYR A 48 -10.73 -0.82 -5.38
N THR A 49 -9.75 -1.60 -4.91
CA THR A 49 -8.70 -2.19 -5.76
C THR A 49 -9.21 -3.32 -6.65
N SER A 50 -10.33 -3.96 -6.30
CA SER A 50 -10.98 -4.95 -7.14
C SER A 50 -11.60 -4.34 -8.39
N ILE A 51 -12.10 -3.10 -8.30
CA ILE A 51 -12.70 -2.36 -9.42
C ILE A 51 -11.63 -1.59 -10.21
N ASN A 52 -10.67 -0.97 -9.50
CA ASN A 52 -9.74 0.00 -10.10
C ASN A 52 -8.33 -0.56 -10.34
N GLY A 53 -8.06 -1.79 -9.91
CA GLY A 53 -6.71 -2.35 -9.85
C GLY A 53 -5.88 -1.81 -8.68
N ILE A 54 -4.73 -2.44 -8.45
CA ILE A 54 -3.73 -1.94 -7.51
C ILE A 54 -2.89 -0.88 -8.25
N PRO A 55 -2.69 0.32 -7.66
CA PRO A 55 -1.80 1.33 -8.23
C PRO A 55 -0.41 0.74 -8.47
N GLN A 56 0.03 0.76 -9.74
CA GLN A 56 1.37 0.34 -10.14
C GLN A 56 2.26 1.57 -10.31
N SER A 57 3.53 1.45 -9.94
CA SER A 57 4.55 2.44 -10.25
C SER A 57 5.76 1.77 -10.89
N GLU A 58 6.55 2.50 -11.67
CA GLU A 58 7.81 1.97 -12.20
C GLU A 58 8.76 1.56 -11.06
N ALA A 59 8.64 2.20 -9.89
CA ALA A 59 9.44 1.91 -8.71
C ALA A 59 9.12 0.56 -8.05
N THR A 60 7.93 0.00 -8.26
CA THR A 60 7.50 -1.29 -7.65
C THR A 60 7.64 -2.47 -8.61
N GLY A 61 8.00 -2.23 -9.87
CA GLY A 61 8.11 -3.26 -10.89
C GLY A 61 9.34 -4.18 -10.75
N ARG A 62 9.34 -5.28 -11.52
CA ARG A 62 10.38 -6.33 -11.50
C ARG A 62 11.81 -5.81 -11.63
N ASN A 63 12.02 -4.88 -12.55
CA ASN A 63 13.35 -4.36 -12.89
C ASN A 63 13.75 -3.13 -12.06
N SER A 64 12.90 -2.71 -11.13
CA SER A 64 13.22 -1.59 -10.27
C SER A 64 14.32 -1.94 -9.28
N MET A 65 15.24 -1.00 -9.13
CA MET A 65 16.32 -1.02 -8.13
C MET A 65 15.95 -0.21 -6.88
N ALA A 66 14.73 0.29 -6.79
CA ALA A 66 14.23 0.94 -5.59
C ALA A 66 14.24 -0.05 -4.41
N GLU A 67 14.43 0.47 -3.21
CA GLU A 67 14.31 -0.33 -1.99
C GLU A 67 12.84 -0.43 -1.57
N GLY A 68 12.48 -1.50 -0.86
CA GLY A 68 11.14 -1.71 -0.32
C GLY A 68 10.37 -2.84 -1.01
N PHE A 69 9.05 -2.74 -1.01
CA PHE A 69 8.16 -3.79 -1.49
C PHE A 69 7.88 -3.65 -2.99
N HIS A 70 8.13 -4.71 -3.73
CA HIS A 70 7.88 -4.82 -5.16
C HIS A 70 6.75 -5.79 -5.41
N PHE A 71 5.95 -5.47 -6.42
CA PHE A 71 4.91 -6.33 -6.92
C PHE A 71 4.65 -6.02 -8.39
N PHE A 72 4.38 -7.06 -9.17
CA PHE A 72 4.08 -6.93 -10.59
C PHE A 72 3.26 -8.14 -11.05
N GLU A 73 2.50 -7.93 -12.11
CA GLU A 73 1.76 -8.99 -12.78
C GLU A 73 2.57 -9.50 -13.98
N GLU A 74 2.69 -10.81 -14.11
CA GLU A 74 3.28 -11.47 -15.27
C GLU A 74 2.48 -12.75 -15.56
N GLU A 75 2.05 -12.93 -16.81
CA GLU A 75 1.27 -14.10 -17.25
C GLU A 75 0.02 -14.39 -16.39
N GLY A 76 -0.66 -13.34 -15.91
CA GLY A 76 -1.88 -13.44 -15.09
C GLY A 76 -1.62 -13.84 -13.63
N LYS A 77 -0.36 -13.79 -13.17
CA LYS A 77 0.04 -14.09 -11.80
C LYS A 77 0.66 -12.87 -11.14
N TRP A 78 0.44 -12.75 -9.83
CA TRP A 78 1.15 -11.77 -9.02
C TRP A 78 2.47 -12.32 -8.54
N TYR A 79 3.52 -11.51 -8.69
CA TYR A 79 4.83 -11.73 -8.11
C TYR A 79 5.12 -10.61 -7.12
N THR A 80 5.71 -10.95 -5.98
CA THR A 80 6.09 -9.97 -4.97
C THR A 80 7.45 -10.29 -4.36
N PHE A 81 8.18 -9.27 -3.94
CA PHE A 81 9.43 -9.40 -3.20
C PHE A 81 9.76 -8.14 -2.43
N PHE A 82 10.69 -8.23 -1.49
CA PHE A 82 11.30 -7.07 -0.85
C PHE A 82 12.73 -6.87 -1.36
N ARG A 83 13.10 -5.64 -1.67
CA ARG A 83 14.50 -5.26 -1.88
C ARG A 83 15.00 -4.49 -0.65
N GLU A 84 16.10 -4.96 -0.08
CA GLU A 84 16.80 -4.23 0.97
C GLU A 84 18.32 -4.25 0.71
N ARG A 85 18.93 -3.07 0.64
CA ARG A 85 20.38 -2.86 0.39
C ARG A 85 20.84 -3.57 -0.88
N GLY A 86 20.02 -3.54 -1.93
CA GLY A 86 20.27 -4.20 -3.21
C GLY A 86 19.98 -5.70 -3.27
N TYR A 87 19.68 -6.36 -2.14
CA TYR A 87 19.37 -7.79 -2.09
C TYR A 87 17.86 -8.04 -2.13
N ILE A 88 17.45 -9.16 -2.72
CA ILE A 88 16.05 -9.57 -2.82
C ILE A 88 15.73 -10.59 -1.71
N TYR A 89 14.59 -10.39 -1.05
CA TYR A 89 14.08 -11.21 0.04
C TYR A 89 12.59 -11.52 -0.12
N HIS A 90 12.14 -12.59 0.53
CA HIS A 90 10.73 -12.96 0.65
C HIS A 90 9.97 -13.02 -0.68
N GLU A 91 10.62 -13.53 -1.73
CA GLU A 91 9.99 -13.71 -3.03
C GLU A 91 8.79 -14.64 -2.93
N LYS A 92 7.66 -14.21 -3.50
CA LYS A 92 6.43 -14.99 -3.60
C LYS A 92 5.83 -14.83 -4.97
N ASN A 93 5.14 -15.87 -5.42
CA ASN A 93 4.23 -15.81 -6.55
C ASN A 93 2.88 -16.40 -6.14
N PHE A 94 1.83 -15.95 -6.82
CA PHE A 94 0.47 -16.34 -6.53
C PHE A 94 -0.19 -16.83 -7.81
N ASP A 95 -0.54 -18.12 -7.85
CA ASP A 95 -1.32 -18.69 -8.95
C ASP A 95 -2.77 -18.19 -8.95
N ASP A 96 -3.30 -17.85 -7.78
CA ASP A 96 -4.61 -17.21 -7.64
C ASP A 96 -4.42 -15.68 -7.60
N TYR A 97 -4.98 -15.02 -8.61
CA TYR A 97 -4.88 -13.58 -8.79
C TYR A 97 -5.49 -12.79 -7.63
N GLU A 98 -6.61 -13.25 -7.06
CA GLU A 98 -7.29 -12.55 -5.96
C GLU A 98 -6.55 -12.74 -4.64
N ILE A 99 -5.96 -13.91 -4.39
CA ILE A 99 -5.10 -14.13 -3.22
C ILE A 99 -3.86 -13.23 -3.31
N GLY A 100 -3.23 -13.15 -4.49
CA GLY A 100 -2.07 -12.26 -4.71
C GLY A 100 -2.42 -10.79 -4.50
N LYS A 101 -3.53 -10.33 -5.07
CA LYS A 101 -4.05 -8.97 -4.87
C LYS A 101 -4.28 -8.67 -3.40
N LYS A 102 -4.93 -9.60 -2.67
CA LYS A 102 -5.17 -9.44 -1.24
C LYS A 102 -3.87 -9.31 -0.45
N TYR A 103 -2.91 -10.18 -0.74
CA TYR A 103 -1.59 -10.12 -0.11
C TYR A 103 -0.88 -8.78 -0.33
N ILE A 104 -0.91 -8.26 -1.57
CA ILE A 104 -0.26 -6.99 -1.92
C ILE A 104 -0.91 -5.84 -1.15
N VAL A 105 -2.24 -5.72 -1.19
CA VAL A 105 -2.95 -4.63 -0.50
C VAL A 105 -2.75 -4.71 1.01
N HIS A 106 -2.84 -5.89 1.63
CA HIS A 106 -2.51 -6.07 3.04
C HIS A 106 -1.10 -5.57 3.37
N THR A 107 -0.12 -5.98 2.54
CA THR A 107 1.28 -5.59 2.73
C THR A 107 1.47 -4.08 2.60
N LEU A 108 0.84 -3.43 1.62
CA LEU A 108 0.88 -1.98 1.45
C LEU A 108 0.29 -1.24 2.67
N LEU A 109 -0.84 -1.72 3.20
CA LEU A 109 -1.46 -1.13 4.40
C LEU A 109 -0.59 -1.29 5.65
N GLN A 110 0.14 -2.41 5.78
CA GLN A 110 1.13 -2.59 6.84
C GLN A 110 2.29 -1.60 6.70
N LEU A 111 2.84 -1.46 5.49
CA LEU A 111 3.97 -0.57 5.20
C LEU A 111 3.61 0.91 5.33
N ALA A 112 2.34 1.27 5.13
CA ALA A 112 1.81 2.59 5.39
C ALA A 112 1.97 3.03 6.85
N GLY A 113 2.24 2.10 7.78
CA GLY A 113 2.63 2.41 9.16
C GLY A 113 1.54 3.09 9.99
N THR A 114 0.28 2.99 9.56
CA THR A 114 -0.86 3.64 10.21
C THR A 114 -1.47 2.81 11.34
N GLY A 115 -1.20 1.50 11.36
CA GLY A 115 -1.85 0.53 12.25
C GLY A 115 -3.32 0.27 11.92
N LEU A 116 -3.74 0.61 10.70
CA LEU A 116 -5.09 0.40 10.18
C LEU A 116 -5.07 -0.80 9.20
N TYR A 117 -5.05 -2.01 9.75
CA TYR A 117 -5.13 -3.29 9.03
C TYR A 117 -5.39 -4.42 10.04
#